data_AF-A0A8S3JPE1-F1
#
_entry.id   AF-A0A8S3JPE1-F1
#
_cell.length_a   1.000
_cell.length_b   1.000
_cell.length_c   1.000
_cell.angle_alpha   90.00
_cell.angle_beta   90.00
_cell.angle_gamma   90.00
#
_symmetry.space_group_name_H-M   'P 1'
#
loop_
_entity.id
_entity.type
_entity.pdbx_description
1 polymer ?
#
loop_
_entity_poly.entity_id
_entity_poly.type
_entity_poly.pdbx_seq_one_letter_code
_entity_poly.pdbx_strand_id
1 'polypeptide(L)'
;IGGERDLSSVVTLPNIMREFNFKLYGQSSGNGNQNSSSAVFNVAKPGAVSADMPGQANLLVDRMIEYLGVNKFNSEWKLVTFFIGGNDLCAYCEDTV
;
A
#
# COMPACT_ATOMS: atom_id res chain seq x y z
N ILE A 1 -3.40 -2.82 4.43
CA ILE A 1 -4.22 -1.60 4.57
C ILE A 1 -5.19 -1.56 3.39
N GLY A 2 -6.45 -1.15 3.58
CA GLY A 2 -7.45 -1.24 2.51
C GLY A 2 -8.72 -0.48 2.84
N GLY A 3 -9.64 -0.41 1.88
CA GLY A 3 -10.93 0.27 1.98
C GLY A 3 -12.08 -0.59 1.45
N GLU A 4 -11.99 -1.90 1.70
CA GLU A 4 -13.14 -2.80 1.60
C GLU A 4 -14.22 -2.33 2.59
N ARG A 5 -15.49 -2.40 2.16
CA ARG A 5 -16.66 -1.87 2.87
C ARG A 5 -16.54 -0.36 3.15
N ASP A 6 -17.23 0.13 4.18
CA ASP A 6 -17.32 1.54 4.53
C ASP A 6 -16.89 1.83 5.97
N LEU A 7 -16.82 3.13 6.31
CA LEU A 7 -16.40 3.56 7.64
C LEU A 7 -17.34 3.06 8.75
N SER A 8 -18.62 2.83 8.44
CA SER A 8 -19.61 2.33 9.40
C SER A 8 -19.31 0.92 9.89
N SER A 9 -18.59 0.13 9.08
CA SER A 9 -18.31 -1.28 9.34
C SER A 9 -16.82 -1.56 9.56
N VAL A 10 -15.93 -0.82 8.90
CA VAL A 10 -14.48 -1.06 8.91
C VAL A 10 -13.75 0.26 8.97
N VAL A 11 -13.16 0.55 10.13
CA VAL A 11 -12.38 1.77 10.36
C VAL A 11 -10.97 1.58 9.83
N THR A 12 -10.70 2.13 8.65
CA THR A 12 -9.37 2.21 8.06
C THR A 12 -9.09 3.63 7.59
N LEU A 13 -7.81 3.98 7.49
CA LEU A 13 -7.39 5.30 6.99
C LEU A 13 -8.04 5.67 5.64
N PRO A 14 -8.05 4.83 4.59
CA PRO A 14 -8.73 5.17 3.35
C PRO A 14 -10.25 5.32 3.50
N ASN A 15 -10.92 4.54 4.38
CA ASN A 15 -12.36 4.70 4.63
C ASN A 15 -12.65 6.05 5.33
N ILE A 16 -11.82 6.46 6.29
CA ILE A 16 -11.93 7.79 6.92
C ILE A 16 -11.75 8.90 5.88
N MET A 17 -10.70 8.80 5.04
CA MET A 17 -10.43 9.81 4.03
C MET A 17 -11.53 9.90 2.95
N ARG A 18 -12.18 8.78 2.63
CA ARG A 18 -13.26 8.74 1.63
C ARG A 18 -14.50 9.52 2.07
N GLU A 19 -14.74 9.71 3.38
CA GLU A 19 -15.79 10.59 3.89
C GLU A 19 -15.58 12.06 3.46
N PHE A 20 -14.32 12.48 3.31
CA PHE A 20 -13.95 13.85 2.93
C PHE A 20 -13.63 13.99 1.43
N ASN A 21 -13.29 12.89 0.75
CA ASN A 21 -13.00 12.87 -0.67
C ASN A 21 -13.49 11.56 -1.33
N PHE A 22 -14.65 11.61 -1.96
CA PHE A 22 -15.24 10.47 -2.66
C PHE A 22 -14.46 10.00 -3.90
N LYS A 23 -13.49 10.79 -4.39
CA LYS A 23 -12.65 10.44 -5.55
C LYS A 23 -11.35 9.73 -5.17
N LEU A 24 -11.20 9.31 -3.91
CA LEU A 24 -10.01 8.59 -3.44
C LEU A 24 -9.84 7.25 -4.16
N TYR A 25 -8.64 7.02 -4.69
CA TYR A 25 -8.28 5.78 -5.40
C TYR A 25 -6.93 5.25 -4.90
N GLY A 26 -6.75 3.94 -4.97
CA GLY A 26 -5.48 3.26 -4.66
C GLY A 26 -5.52 2.27 -3.50
N GLN A 27 -6.54 2.38 -2.64
CA GLN A 27 -6.78 1.46 -1.54
C GLN A 27 -7.16 0.06 -2.03
N SER A 28 -6.75 -0.99 -1.31
CA SER A 28 -7.20 -2.35 -1.59
C SER A 28 -8.72 -2.48 -1.42
N SER A 29 -9.37 -3.22 -2.32
CA SER A 29 -10.83 -3.38 -2.38
C SER A 29 -11.33 -4.75 -1.87
N GLY A 30 -10.42 -5.61 -1.42
CA GLY A 30 -10.76 -6.91 -0.85
C GLY A 30 -9.53 -7.68 -0.41
N ASN A 31 -9.74 -8.97 -0.11
CA ASN A 31 -8.67 -9.88 0.31
C ASN A 31 -7.83 -10.34 -0.89
N GLY A 32 -6.55 -10.59 -0.65
CA GLY A 32 -5.62 -11.03 -1.68
C GLY A 32 -4.16 -10.76 -1.30
N ASN A 33 -3.27 -11.13 -2.21
CA ASN A 33 -1.86 -10.77 -2.15
C ASN A 33 -1.58 -9.57 -3.07
N GLN A 34 -0.34 -9.10 -3.09
CA GLN A 34 0.11 -7.96 -3.89
C GLN A 34 -0.16 -8.11 -5.41
N ASN A 35 -0.37 -9.34 -5.92
CA ASN A 35 -0.67 -9.60 -7.33
C ASN A 35 -2.16 -9.75 -7.61
N SER A 36 -3.00 -9.72 -6.58
CA SER A 36 -4.45 -9.80 -6.73
C SER A 36 -5.00 -8.48 -7.29
N SER A 37 -6.05 -8.55 -8.10
CA SER A 37 -6.73 -7.34 -8.60
C SER A 37 -7.29 -6.46 -7.49
N SER A 38 -7.63 -7.06 -6.34
CA SER A 38 -8.09 -6.38 -5.14
C SER A 38 -6.98 -5.56 -4.44
N ALA A 39 -5.71 -5.75 -4.76
CA ALA A 39 -4.60 -5.05 -4.12
C ALA A 39 -4.54 -3.57 -4.52
N VAL A 40 -4.89 -3.25 -5.77
CA VAL A 40 -4.75 -1.92 -6.38
C VAL A 40 -3.31 -1.42 -6.21
N PHE A 41 -3.06 -0.39 -5.40
CA PHE A 41 -1.71 0.13 -5.15
C PHE A 41 -1.05 -0.46 -3.89
N ASN A 42 -1.70 -1.39 -3.21
CA ASN A 42 -1.07 -2.09 -2.10
C ASN A 42 -0.07 -3.13 -2.62
N VAL A 43 1.21 -2.88 -2.36
CA VAL A 43 2.35 -3.75 -2.75
C VAL A 43 2.92 -4.53 -1.57
N ALA A 44 2.27 -4.50 -0.40
CA ALA A 44 2.74 -5.19 0.78
C ALA A 44 2.77 -6.72 0.57
N LYS A 45 3.87 -7.33 0.98
CA LYS A 45 4.11 -8.77 0.86
C LYS A 45 4.35 -9.39 2.25
N PRO A 46 3.66 -10.49 2.61
CA PRO A 46 3.95 -11.21 3.85
C PRO A 46 5.43 -11.63 3.93
N GLY A 47 6.02 -11.48 5.11
CA GLY A 47 7.43 -11.83 5.35
C GLY A 47 8.46 -10.84 4.80
N ALA A 48 8.04 -9.76 4.14
CA ALA A 48 9.00 -8.76 3.65
C ALA A 48 9.72 -8.04 4.80
N VAL A 49 10.98 -7.69 4.57
CA VAL A 49 11.84 -6.93 5.49
C VAL A 49 12.14 -5.53 4.92
N SER A 50 12.76 -4.65 5.71
CA SER A 50 13.11 -3.30 5.29
C SER A 50 13.99 -3.28 4.03
N ALA A 51 14.86 -4.27 3.84
CA ALA A 51 15.69 -4.41 2.64
C ALA A 51 14.88 -4.61 1.35
N ASP A 52 13.64 -5.13 1.43
CA ASP A 52 12.75 -5.30 0.27
C ASP A 52 12.06 -3.99 -0.17
N MET A 53 12.11 -2.95 0.67
CA MET A 53 11.36 -1.71 0.45
C MET A 53 11.67 -0.99 -0.86
N PRO A 54 12.93 -0.89 -1.34
CA PRO A 54 13.20 -0.27 -2.63
C PRO A 54 12.46 -0.96 -3.79
N GLY A 55 12.39 -2.29 -3.77
CA GLY A 55 11.64 -3.06 -4.78
C GLY A 55 10.14 -2.80 -4.72
N GLN A 56 9.57 -2.75 -3.51
CA GLN A 56 8.14 -2.40 -3.33
C GLN A 56 7.85 -0.96 -3.77
N ALA A 57 8.74 -0.02 -3.48
CA ALA A 57 8.59 1.38 -3.88
C ALA A 57 8.59 1.54 -5.41
N ASN A 58 9.52 0.88 -6.11
CA ASN A 58 9.56 0.89 -7.58
C ASN A 58 8.27 0.30 -8.16
N LEU A 59 7.82 -0.85 -7.67
CA LEU A 59 6.57 -1.47 -8.12
C LEU A 59 5.35 -0.57 -7.89
N LEU A 60 5.31 0.14 -6.76
CA LEU A 60 4.24 1.09 -6.47
C LEU A 60 4.22 2.25 -7.48
N VAL A 61 5.39 2.83 -7.75
CA VAL A 61 5.54 3.91 -8.73
C VAL A 61 5.11 3.44 -10.11
N ASP A 62 5.57 2.26 -10.55
CA ASP A 62 5.20 1.68 -11.84
C ASP A 62 3.68 1.52 -11.97
N ARG A 63 3.02 0.94 -10.95
CA ARG A 63 1.56 0.78 -10.93
C ARG A 63 0.81 2.12 -10.99
N MET A 64 1.30 3.11 -10.26
CA MET A 64 0.68 4.44 -10.27
C MET A 64 0.85 5.14 -11.62
N ILE A 65 2.03 5.05 -12.24
CA ILE A 65 2.29 5.63 -13.56
C ILE A 65 1.46 4.92 -14.63
N GLU A 66 1.37 3.59 -14.59
CA GLU A 66 0.55 2.80 -15.50
C GLU A 66 -0.94 3.19 -15.42
N TYR A 67 -1.46 3.36 -14.21
CA TYR A 67 -2.87 3.69 -14.01
C TYR A 67 -3.19 5.18 -14.27
N LEU A 68 -2.38 6.10 -13.74
CA LEU A 68 -2.66 7.55 -13.79
C LEU A 68 -2.13 8.22 -15.05
N GLY A 69 -1.09 7.66 -15.67
CA GLY A 69 -0.21 8.36 -16.59
C GLY A 69 0.71 9.35 -15.89
N VAL A 70 1.83 9.70 -16.53
CA VAL A 70 2.91 10.54 -15.98
C VAL A 70 2.40 11.91 -15.50
N ASN A 71 1.50 12.55 -16.24
CA ASN A 71 1.03 13.90 -15.89
C ASN A 71 0.25 13.93 -14.57
N LYS A 72 -0.67 12.98 -14.36
CA LYS A 72 -1.42 12.89 -13.10
C LYS A 72 -0.56 12.35 -11.97
N PHE A 73 0.33 11.40 -12.27
CA PHE A 73 1.33 10.95 -11.31
C PHE A 73 2.17 12.11 -10.77
N ASN A 74 2.53 13.12 -11.57
CA ASN A 74 3.33 14.25 -11.07
C ASN A 74 2.52 15.33 -10.37
N SER A 75 1.21 15.46 -10.65
CA SER A 75 0.40 16.59 -10.18
C SER A 75 -0.57 16.25 -9.04
N GLU A 76 -0.99 15.00 -8.90
CA GLU A 76 -1.92 14.59 -7.84
C GLU A 76 -1.17 14.26 -6.55
N TRP A 77 -1.72 14.69 -5.41
CA TRP A 77 -1.17 14.35 -4.09
C TRP A 77 -1.27 12.84 -3.82
N LYS A 78 -0.36 12.31 -3.00
CA LYS A 78 -0.31 10.89 -2.62
C LYS A 78 -0.09 10.77 -1.12
N LEU A 79 -0.79 9.83 -0.50
CA LEU A 79 -0.49 9.37 0.86
C LEU A 79 -0.01 7.93 0.78
N VAL A 80 1.24 7.70 1.20
CA VAL A 80 1.88 6.38 1.18
C VAL A 80 2.15 5.96 2.61
N THR A 81 1.63 4.79 3.00
CA THR A 81 1.81 4.23 4.34
C THR A 81 2.85 3.11 4.30
N PHE A 82 3.86 3.19 5.15
CA PHE A 82 4.90 2.18 5.29
C PHE A 82 4.62 1.34 6.53
N PHE A 83 4.48 0.02 6.36
CA PHE A 83 4.31 -0.91 7.47
C PHE A 83 5.29 -2.08 7.29
N ILE A 84 6.52 -1.84 7.73
CA ILE A 84 7.68 -2.73 7.59
C ILE A 84 8.53 -2.63 8.87
N GLY A 85 9.47 -3.55 9.10
CA GLY A 85 10.31 -3.58 10.31
C GLY A 85 9.96 -4.69 11.28
N GLY A 86 8.71 -5.18 11.28
CA GLY A 86 8.31 -6.29 12.16
C GLY A 86 9.11 -7.56 11.89
N ASN A 87 9.26 -7.94 10.61
CA ASN A 87 10.04 -9.11 10.23
C ASN A 87 11.54 -8.91 10.42
N ASP A 88 12.04 -7.69 10.27
CA ASP A 88 13.43 -7.34 10.59
C ASP A 88 13.75 -7.63 12.05
N LEU A 89 12.86 -7.23 12.97
CA LEU A 89 13.00 -7.53 14.39
C LEU A 89 12.84 -9.02 14.70
N CYS A 90 11.95 -9.72 14.02
CA CYS A 90 11.80 -11.17 14.19
C CYS A 90 13.08 -11.93 13.81
N ALA A 91 13.77 -11.49 12.76
CA ALA A 91 15.02 -12.11 12.29
C ALA A 91 16.27 -11.59 13.00
N TYR A 92 16.14 -10.58 13.87
CA TYR A 92 17.28 -9.90 14.50
C TYR A 92 18.20 -10.86 15.28
N CYS A 93 17.66 -11.92 15.90
CA CYS A 93 18.46 -12.90 16.63
C CYS A 93 19.34 -13.79 15.73
N GLU A 94 19.07 -13.83 14.43
CA GLU A 94 19.83 -14.58 13.43
C GLU A 94 20.83 -13.67 12.68
N ASP A 95 20.82 -12.37 12.97
CA ASP A 95 21.74 -11.39 12.39
C ASP A 95 23.11 -11.48 13.09
N THR A 96 23.95 -12.39 12.57
CA THR A 96 25.34 -12.51 13.01
C THR A 96 26.13 -11.35 12.42
N VAL A 97 26.29 -10.28 13.21
CA VAL A 97 27.29 -9.23 12.98
C VAL A 97 28.69 -9.78 12.72
#